data_AF-A0AAI8YU13-F1
#
_entry.id   AF-A0AAI8YU13-F1
#
_cell.length_a   1.000
_cell.length_b   1.000
_cell.length_c   1.000
_cell.angle_alpha   90.00
_cell.angle_beta   90.00
_cell.angle_gamma   90.00
#
_symmetry.space_group_name_H-M   'P 1'
#
loop_
_entity.id
_entity.type
_entity.pdbx_description
1 polymer ?
#
loop_
_entity_poly.entity_id
_entity_poly.type
_entity_poly.pdbx_seq_one_letter_code
_entity_poly.pdbx_strand_id
1 'polypeptide(L)'
;MPSSSSSSSSSSSSASLFLTLLTLASTALAGPTWRPFQIPSLTTHQPNGNPDGQTNYYHLIFNLSSTNSHSLQTGHCWASWGDNSWAQPQAYSVEAPTGGWLQCDAPGADLGAGGSVFSFKLFEYFSIGNFSLEVREELWGNETSLYGWAHITNQTTLACDIQGAEVKYLQHAHGDCNLAQGQAPFYVAALPWEWKGWY
;
A
#
# COMPACT_ATOMS: atom_id res chain seq x y z
N MET A 1 13.75 -51.07 -90.34
CA MET A 1 14.35 -52.35 -89.93
C MET A 1 15.82 -52.09 -89.58
N PRO A 2 16.33 -52.43 -88.39
CA PRO A 2 15.63 -52.78 -87.14
C PRO A 2 14.74 -51.60 -86.61
N SER A 3 14.71 -51.10 -85.38
CA SER A 3 15.60 -51.18 -84.19
C SER A 3 14.82 -50.94 -82.88
N SER A 4 15.47 -51.16 -81.73
CA SER A 4 14.80 -51.26 -80.42
C SER A 4 15.65 -50.75 -79.24
N SER A 5 15.05 -49.96 -78.35
CA SER A 5 15.30 -49.88 -76.88
C SER A 5 14.49 -48.71 -76.28
N SER A 6 13.85 -48.70 -75.10
CA SER A 6 13.76 -49.54 -73.87
C SER A 6 14.49 -49.01 -72.62
N SER A 7 13.87 -48.05 -71.91
CA SER A 7 13.94 -47.77 -70.44
C SER A 7 13.10 -46.52 -70.15
N SER A 8 12.32 -46.28 -69.06
CA SER A 8 12.10 -46.86 -67.71
C SER A 8 12.74 -46.08 -66.54
N SER A 9 11.92 -45.70 -65.54
CA SER A 9 12.27 -44.99 -64.28
C SER A 9 12.83 -43.56 -64.48
N SER A 10 12.71 -42.60 -63.53
CA SER A 10 12.47 -42.71 -62.08
C SER A 10 11.48 -41.66 -61.53
N SER A 11 10.94 -41.93 -60.34
CA SER A 11 10.10 -41.03 -59.55
C SER A 11 10.90 -40.05 -58.67
N SER A 12 10.36 -38.87 -58.39
CA SER A 12 10.70 -38.08 -57.20
C SER A 12 9.51 -37.22 -56.74
N SER A 13 8.88 -37.61 -55.62
CA SER A 13 7.74 -36.89 -55.05
C SER A 13 8.21 -35.68 -54.23
N SER A 14 7.85 -34.47 -54.67
CA SER A 14 8.15 -33.24 -53.92
C SER A 14 7.21 -33.08 -52.73
N ALA A 15 7.54 -33.70 -51.60
CA ALA A 15 6.83 -33.56 -50.34
C ALA A 15 7.02 -32.14 -49.77
N SER A 16 6.08 -31.24 -50.09
CA SER A 16 6.07 -29.86 -49.58
C SER A 16 5.74 -29.84 -48.09
N LEU A 17 6.77 -29.68 -47.27
CA LEU A 17 6.67 -29.61 -45.81
C LEU A 17 6.08 -28.25 -45.40
N PHE A 18 4.75 -28.18 -45.28
CA PHE A 18 4.05 -27.01 -44.75
C PHE A 18 4.31 -26.85 -43.25
N LEU A 19 5.39 -26.12 -42.93
CA LEU A 19 5.76 -25.79 -41.57
C LEU A 19 4.79 -24.74 -40.99
N THR A 20 3.66 -25.23 -40.48
CA THR A 20 2.60 -24.40 -39.90
C THR A 20 3.08 -23.82 -38.57
N LEU A 21 3.66 -22.63 -38.61
CA LEU A 21 4.20 -21.94 -37.45
C LEU A 21 3.06 -21.45 -36.55
N LEU A 22 2.68 -22.25 -35.56
CA LEU A 22 1.58 -21.95 -34.65
C LEU A 22 2.02 -20.89 -33.62
N THR A 23 1.97 -19.62 -34.01
CA THR A 23 2.15 -18.49 -33.10
C THR A 23 0.98 -18.43 -32.12
N LEU A 24 1.18 -19.03 -30.94
CA LEU A 24 0.39 -18.69 -29.76
C LEU A 24 0.64 -17.23 -29.43
N ALA A 25 -0.21 -16.36 -29.97
CA ALA A 25 -0.32 -14.98 -29.53
C ALA A 25 -0.91 -15.00 -28.12
N SER A 26 -0.02 -15.10 -27.12
CA SER A 26 -0.35 -14.92 -25.72
C SER A 26 -0.88 -13.51 -25.51
N THR A 27 -2.19 -13.36 -25.70
CA THR A 27 -2.96 -12.18 -25.30
C THR A 27 -2.95 -12.13 -23.79
N ALA A 28 -1.88 -11.55 -23.24
CA ALA A 28 -1.84 -11.14 -21.85
C ALA A 28 -3.07 -10.27 -21.63
N LEU A 29 -4.02 -10.77 -20.83
CA LEU A 29 -5.21 -10.04 -20.45
C LEU A 29 -4.75 -8.84 -19.62
N ALA A 30 -4.62 -7.70 -20.29
CA ALA A 30 -4.49 -6.40 -19.67
C ALA A 30 -5.83 -6.06 -19.01
N GLY A 31 -6.10 -6.71 -17.88
CA GLY A 31 -7.13 -6.29 -16.94
C GLY A 31 -6.86 -4.85 -16.47
N PRO A 32 -7.85 -4.19 -15.85
CA PRO A 32 -7.70 -2.81 -15.40
C PRO A 32 -6.48 -2.69 -14.48
N THR A 33 -5.44 -2.01 -14.97
CA THR A 33 -4.20 -1.75 -14.22
C THR A 33 -4.45 -0.59 -13.28
N TRP A 34 -4.99 -0.93 -12.10
CA TRP A 34 -5.26 0.02 -11.02
C TRP A 34 -4.05 0.90 -10.75
N ARG A 35 -4.30 2.21 -10.66
CA ARG A 35 -3.29 3.19 -10.30
C ARG A 35 -2.94 3.01 -8.83
N PRO A 36 -1.64 3.02 -8.47
CA PRO A 36 -1.23 3.08 -7.07
C PRO A 36 -1.87 4.28 -6.38
N PHE A 37 -2.30 4.09 -5.14
CA PHE A 37 -2.69 5.18 -4.27
C PHE A 37 -1.49 6.09 -4.00
N GLN A 38 -1.75 7.38 -3.86
CA GLN A 38 -0.72 8.38 -3.58
C GLN A 38 -0.96 8.97 -2.19
N ILE A 39 0.07 8.92 -1.35
CA ILE A 39 0.14 9.56 -0.04
C ILE A 39 1.09 10.76 -0.17
N PRO A 40 0.60 11.96 -0.55
CA PRO A 40 1.42 13.16 -0.74
C PRO A 40 1.89 13.83 0.55
N SER A 41 1.33 13.43 1.70
CA SER A 41 1.78 13.89 3.02
C SER A 41 1.44 12.83 4.05
N LEU A 42 2.40 12.52 4.92
CA LEU A 42 2.29 11.55 6.01
C LEU A 42 3.07 12.09 7.21
N THR A 43 2.46 12.05 8.38
CA THR A 43 3.06 12.48 9.65
C THR A 43 2.69 11.46 10.73
N THR A 44 3.67 11.07 11.56
CA THR A 44 3.45 10.25 12.75
C THR A 44 4.21 10.80 13.94
N HIS A 45 3.52 10.94 15.06
CA HIS A 45 4.11 11.29 16.36
C HIS A 45 4.07 10.09 17.29
N GLN A 46 5.17 9.87 18.01
CA GLN A 46 5.22 8.99 19.17
C GLN A 46 5.53 9.84 20.39
N PRO A 47 4.63 9.93 21.38
CA PRO A 47 4.81 10.71 22.60
C PRO A 47 5.95 10.15 23.47
N ASN A 48 6.31 10.91 24.52
CA ASN A 48 7.46 10.65 25.37
C ASN A 48 7.13 10.03 26.73
N GLY A 49 5.97 9.39 26.88
CA GLY A 49 5.40 9.05 28.18
C GLY A 49 4.70 10.24 28.81
N ASN A 50 4.61 10.24 30.14
CA ASN A 50 3.89 11.26 30.91
C ASN A 50 4.79 11.91 32.00
N PRO A 51 5.77 12.76 31.62
CA PRO A 51 6.73 13.32 32.57
C PRO A 51 6.12 14.30 33.60
N ASP A 52 5.05 15.02 33.25
CA ASP A 52 4.48 16.13 34.05
C ASP A 52 2.99 15.95 34.44
N GLY A 53 2.42 14.76 34.28
CA GLY A 53 1.02 14.46 34.56
C GLY A 53 0.03 14.69 33.39
N GLN A 54 0.51 15.14 32.23
CA GLN A 54 -0.31 15.38 31.03
C GLN A 54 -0.59 14.11 30.21
N THR A 55 -1.79 13.98 29.64
CA THR A 55 -2.10 12.90 28.70
C THR A 55 -1.53 13.22 27.33
N ASN A 56 -0.41 12.57 26.99
CA ASN A 56 0.15 12.59 25.65
C ASN A 56 -0.47 11.47 24.79
N TYR A 57 -0.44 11.65 23.48
CA TYR A 57 -1.13 10.79 22.51
C TYR A 57 -0.23 10.49 21.32
N TYR A 58 -0.25 9.25 20.84
CA TYR A 58 0.18 8.93 19.49
C TYR A 58 -0.75 9.61 18.49
N HIS A 59 -0.22 9.98 17.32
CA HIS A 59 -1.05 10.27 16.17
C HIS A 59 -0.41 9.84 14.86
N LEU A 60 -1.28 9.46 13.91
CA LEU A 60 -0.97 9.24 12.50
C LEU A 60 -1.90 10.14 11.70
N ILE A 61 -1.35 10.96 10.80
CA ILE A 61 -2.09 11.86 9.94
C ILE A 61 -1.52 11.74 8.53
N PHE A 62 -2.36 11.48 7.53
CA PHE A 62 -1.95 11.46 6.13
C PHE A 62 -3.08 11.88 5.20
N ASN A 63 -2.71 12.42 4.05
CA ASN A 63 -3.65 12.60 2.95
C ASN A 63 -3.52 11.41 1.99
N LEU A 64 -4.64 10.96 1.44
CA LEU A 64 -4.70 9.87 0.47
C LEU A 64 -5.37 10.36 -0.81
N SER A 65 -4.94 9.85 -1.97
CA SER A 65 -5.56 10.18 -3.25
C SER A 65 -5.47 9.06 -4.28
N SER A 66 -6.43 9.05 -5.21
CA SER A 66 -6.61 8.03 -6.23
C SER A 66 -7.25 8.60 -7.51
N THR A 67 -7.11 7.87 -8.62
CA THR A 67 -7.83 8.14 -9.88
C THR A 67 -8.57 6.90 -10.42
N ASN A 68 -8.68 5.83 -9.62
CA ASN A 68 -9.29 4.57 -10.04
C ASN A 68 -10.81 4.69 -10.27
N SER A 69 -11.48 5.53 -9.49
CA SER A 69 -12.89 5.92 -9.60
C SER A 69 -13.17 6.96 -10.71
N HIS A 70 -12.41 6.90 -11.82
CA HIS A 70 -12.54 7.74 -13.04
C HIS A 70 -12.39 9.26 -12.85
N SER A 71 -12.13 9.70 -11.62
CA SER A 71 -12.01 11.09 -11.17
C SER A 71 -10.94 11.16 -10.09
N LEU A 72 -10.36 12.34 -9.83
CA LEU A 72 -9.44 12.49 -8.70
C LEU A 72 -10.26 12.47 -7.40
N GLN A 73 -10.07 11.43 -6.60
CA GLN A 73 -10.57 11.34 -5.23
C GLN A 73 -9.45 11.68 -4.26
N THR A 74 -9.79 12.39 -3.18
CA THR A 74 -8.90 12.71 -2.06
C THR A 74 -9.61 12.46 -0.72
N GLY A 75 -8.86 12.17 0.33
CA GLY A 75 -9.36 12.03 1.70
C GLY A 75 -8.29 12.34 2.72
N HIS A 76 -8.70 12.80 3.90
CA HIS A 76 -7.83 13.10 5.02
C HIS A 76 -7.93 12.00 6.08
N CYS A 77 -6.92 11.16 6.18
CA CYS A 77 -6.89 9.99 7.04
C CYS A 77 -6.14 10.32 8.33
N TRP A 78 -6.79 10.19 9.49
CA TRP A 78 -6.15 10.42 10.78
C TRP A 78 -6.57 9.37 11.82
N ALA A 79 -5.69 9.15 12.80
CA ALA A 79 -6.01 8.47 14.05
C ALA A 79 -5.15 9.05 15.17
N SER A 80 -5.69 9.07 16.39
CA SER A 80 -4.94 9.35 17.60
C SER A 80 -5.42 8.45 18.73
N TRP A 81 -4.49 8.01 19.57
CA TRP A 81 -4.74 7.05 20.65
C TRP A 81 -3.77 7.28 21.81
N GLY A 82 -4.10 6.74 22.98
CA GLY A 82 -3.33 6.96 24.20
C GLY A 82 -1.92 6.39 24.13
N ASP A 83 -1.01 6.99 24.90
CA ASP A 83 0.34 6.48 25.09
C ASP A 83 0.36 5.13 25.81
N ASN A 84 1.46 4.38 25.68
CA ASN A 84 1.71 3.17 26.46
C ASN A 84 1.76 3.53 27.96
N SER A 85 1.14 2.70 28.81
CA SER A 85 1.28 2.89 30.27
C SER A 85 2.69 2.54 30.74
N TRP A 86 3.10 3.05 31.90
CA TRP A 86 4.39 2.70 32.53
C TRP A 86 4.58 1.20 32.84
N ALA A 87 3.51 0.39 32.77
CA ALA A 87 3.54 -1.07 32.89
C ALA A 87 3.76 -1.79 31.54
N GLN A 88 3.70 -1.07 30.42
CA GLN A 88 3.90 -1.54 29.05
C GLN A 88 5.19 -0.91 28.48
N PRO A 89 6.39 -1.41 28.83
CA PRO A 89 7.68 -0.86 28.38
C PRO A 89 8.04 -1.27 26.94
N GLN A 90 7.05 -1.37 26.06
CA GLN A 90 7.22 -1.66 24.64
C GLN A 90 7.63 -0.39 23.90
N ALA A 91 8.65 -0.47 23.04
CA ALA A 91 9.04 0.64 22.15
C ALA A 91 8.04 0.88 21.00
N TYR A 92 7.08 -0.03 20.81
CA TYR A 92 5.93 0.08 19.93
C TYR A 92 4.65 0.29 20.73
N SER A 93 3.68 0.99 20.15
CA SER A 93 2.37 1.21 20.75
C SER A 93 1.60 -0.10 20.88
N VAL A 94 1.11 -0.41 22.08
CA VAL A 94 0.19 -1.54 22.31
C VAL A 94 -1.28 -1.12 22.25
N GLU A 95 -1.58 0.16 22.48
CA GLU A 95 -2.94 0.74 22.43
C GLU A 95 -3.33 1.28 21.02
N ALA A 96 -2.60 0.89 19.98
CA ALA A 96 -2.87 1.35 18.62
C ALA A 96 -4.20 0.78 18.07
N PRO A 97 -4.98 1.54 17.29
CA PRO A 97 -6.28 1.09 16.76
C PRO A 97 -6.09 0.11 15.59
N THR A 98 -5.68 -1.11 15.91
CA THR A 98 -5.35 -2.16 14.94
C THR A 98 -6.56 -3.02 14.59
N GLY A 99 -6.51 -3.70 13.44
CA GLY A 99 -7.51 -4.69 13.00
C GLY A 99 -8.87 -4.11 12.55
N GLY A 100 -9.20 -2.87 12.92
CA GLY A 100 -10.39 -2.15 12.47
C GLY A 100 -10.13 -1.26 11.24
N TRP A 101 -11.16 -1.04 10.43
CA TRP A 101 -11.16 -0.03 9.37
C TRP A 101 -11.66 1.32 9.91
N LEU A 102 -10.83 2.35 9.79
CA LEU A 102 -11.08 3.74 10.18
C LEU A 102 -11.41 4.56 8.92
N GLN A 103 -12.49 5.34 8.93
CA GLN A 103 -12.86 6.15 7.76
C GLN A 103 -12.03 7.43 7.69
N CYS A 104 -11.60 7.81 6.49
CA CYS A 104 -10.94 9.09 6.27
C CYS A 104 -11.97 10.21 6.03
N ASP A 105 -11.67 11.41 6.49
CA ASP A 105 -12.51 12.60 6.37
C ASP A 105 -12.58 13.08 4.92
N ALA A 106 -13.74 13.60 4.52
CA ALA A 106 -13.94 14.24 3.23
C ALA A 106 -13.08 15.53 3.10
N PRO A 107 -12.63 15.91 1.88
CA PRO A 107 -11.79 17.08 1.69
C PRO A 107 -12.44 18.38 2.21
N GLY A 108 -11.84 18.98 3.24
CA GLY A 108 -12.34 20.22 3.87
C GLY A 108 -13.48 20.01 4.88
N ALA A 109 -13.75 18.78 5.31
CA ALA A 109 -14.61 18.51 6.46
C ALA A 109 -13.87 18.74 7.79
N ASP A 110 -14.63 18.80 8.89
CA ASP A 110 -14.07 18.78 10.24
C ASP A 110 -13.40 17.42 10.55
N LEU A 111 -12.35 17.46 11.37
CA LEU A 111 -11.54 16.30 11.73
C LEU A 111 -12.39 15.26 12.50
N GLY A 112 -12.52 14.07 11.91
CA GLY A 112 -13.36 12.97 12.43
C GLY A 112 -14.80 12.92 11.89
N ALA A 113 -15.16 13.77 10.92
CA ALA A 113 -16.48 13.73 10.27
C ALA A 113 -16.66 12.55 9.29
N GLY A 114 -15.57 11.93 8.81
CA GLY A 114 -15.57 10.87 7.82
C GLY A 114 -16.07 11.34 6.43
N GLY A 115 -16.69 10.42 5.69
CA GLY A 115 -17.42 10.75 4.45
C GLY A 115 -16.59 10.83 3.17
N SER A 116 -15.28 10.60 3.19
CA SER A 116 -14.55 10.27 1.94
C SER A 116 -14.84 8.84 1.49
N VAL A 117 -14.47 8.50 0.25
CA VAL A 117 -14.46 7.12 -0.27
C VAL A 117 -13.33 6.25 0.28
N PHE A 118 -12.51 6.78 1.20
CA PHE A 118 -11.32 6.12 1.72
C PHE A 118 -11.46 5.66 3.17
N SER A 119 -10.86 4.52 3.45
CA SER A 119 -10.66 3.99 4.80
C SER A 119 -9.21 3.53 4.97
N PHE A 120 -8.73 3.38 6.19
CA PHE A 120 -7.43 2.76 6.48
C PHE A 120 -7.48 1.86 7.71
N LYS A 121 -6.48 0.98 7.86
CA LYS A 121 -6.35 -0.01 8.94
C LYS A 121 -4.89 -0.08 9.37
N LEU A 122 -4.65 -0.17 10.68
CA LEU A 122 -3.32 -0.37 11.25
C LEU A 122 -3.12 -1.82 11.71
N PHE A 123 -1.85 -2.21 11.79
CA PHE A 123 -1.42 -3.53 12.27
C PHE A 123 -0.62 -3.39 13.57
N GLU A 124 -0.42 -4.52 14.25
CA GLU A 124 0.40 -4.61 15.47
C GLU A 124 1.83 -4.08 15.24
N TYR A 125 2.53 -3.80 16.36
CA TYR A 125 3.91 -3.30 16.37
C TYR A 125 4.10 -1.93 15.71
N PHE A 126 3.06 -1.07 15.71
CA PHE A 126 3.19 0.33 15.31
C PHE A 126 4.23 1.04 16.18
N SER A 127 5.31 1.51 15.56
CA SER A 127 6.32 2.37 16.20
C SER A 127 6.68 3.53 15.28
N ILE A 128 7.17 4.63 15.84
CA ILE A 128 7.55 5.80 15.06
C ILE A 128 8.61 5.46 14.01
N GLY A 129 8.30 5.74 12.74
CA GLY A 129 9.19 5.41 11.63
C GLY A 129 9.39 3.90 11.42
N ASN A 130 8.49 3.05 11.92
CA ASN A 130 8.42 1.61 11.62
C ASN A 130 7.03 1.04 11.95
N PHE A 131 6.15 0.99 10.95
CA PHE A 131 4.77 0.51 11.09
C PHE A 131 4.22 -0.01 9.77
N SER A 132 3.09 -0.74 9.81
CA SER A 132 2.36 -1.16 8.61
C SER A 132 0.97 -0.53 8.59
N LEU A 133 0.51 -0.16 7.40
CA LEU A 133 -0.87 0.28 7.16
C LEU A 133 -1.47 -0.42 5.94
N GLU A 134 -2.80 -0.47 5.90
CA GLU A 134 -3.56 -0.78 4.70
C GLU A 134 -4.56 0.35 4.42
N VAL A 135 -4.72 0.74 3.16
CA VAL A 135 -5.75 1.68 2.70
C VAL A 135 -6.81 0.95 1.87
N ARG A 136 -8.04 1.47 1.88
CA ARG A 136 -9.15 1.06 1.03
C ARG A 136 -9.70 2.28 0.27
N GLU A 137 -10.04 2.09 -1.01
CA GLU A 137 -10.93 2.98 -1.77
C GLU A 137 -12.21 2.21 -2.13
N GLU A 138 -13.37 2.79 -1.84
CA GLU A 138 -14.67 2.27 -2.25
C GLU A 138 -15.08 2.85 -3.61
N LEU A 139 -15.20 1.97 -4.60
CA LEU A 139 -15.59 2.33 -5.96
C LEU A 139 -17.10 2.22 -6.14
N TRP A 140 -17.67 3.11 -6.96
CA TRP A 140 -19.01 3.03 -7.56
C TRP A 140 -20.15 2.69 -6.57
N GLY A 141 -20.23 3.37 -5.42
CA GLY A 141 -21.30 3.13 -4.44
C GLY A 141 -21.11 1.85 -3.62
N ASN A 142 -19.84 1.48 -3.41
CA ASN A 142 -19.39 0.45 -2.46
C ASN A 142 -19.60 -1.00 -2.94
N GLU A 143 -19.92 -1.19 -4.23
CA GLU A 143 -20.01 -2.52 -4.86
C GLU A 143 -18.64 -3.16 -5.16
N THR A 144 -17.56 -2.37 -5.14
CA THR A 144 -16.18 -2.84 -5.34
C THR A 144 -15.24 -2.02 -4.49
N SER A 145 -14.16 -2.63 -4.00
CA SER A 145 -13.12 -1.93 -3.25
C SER A 145 -11.73 -2.27 -3.77
N LEU A 146 -10.85 -1.27 -3.76
CA LEU A 146 -9.42 -1.46 -3.96
C LEU A 146 -8.70 -1.33 -2.63
N TYR A 147 -7.66 -2.12 -2.45
CA TYR A 147 -6.88 -2.24 -1.23
C TYR A 147 -5.41 -2.00 -1.53
N GLY A 148 -4.68 -1.39 -0.60
CA GLY A 148 -3.26 -1.14 -0.76
C GLY A 148 -2.55 -1.27 0.58
N TRP A 149 -1.62 -2.22 0.67
CA TRP A 149 -0.83 -2.47 1.88
C TRP A 149 0.59 -1.92 1.74
N ALA A 150 1.09 -1.31 2.81
CA ALA A 150 2.48 -0.84 2.89
C ALA A 150 3.06 -1.05 4.29
N HIS A 151 4.28 -1.59 4.32
CA HIS A 151 5.17 -1.44 5.46
C HIS A 151 6.03 -0.19 5.26
N ILE A 152 6.03 0.71 6.24
CA ILE A 152 6.58 2.06 6.18
C ILE A 152 7.66 2.17 7.25
N THR A 153 8.86 2.59 6.85
CA THR A 153 9.99 2.76 7.77
C THR A 153 10.69 4.10 7.54
N ASN A 154 11.57 4.50 8.47
CA ASN A 154 12.48 5.63 8.32
C ASN A 154 13.49 5.50 7.15
N GLN A 155 13.46 4.37 6.42
CA GLN A 155 14.22 4.16 5.19
C GLN A 155 13.36 4.29 3.92
N THR A 156 12.02 4.30 4.02
CA THR A 156 11.14 4.26 2.82
C THR A 156 10.93 5.63 2.16
N THR A 157 10.86 6.71 2.94
CA THR A 157 10.86 8.14 2.50
C THR A 157 10.66 9.13 3.66
N LEU A 158 10.23 8.67 4.84
CA LEU A 158 10.01 9.52 6.02
C LEU A 158 11.33 10.12 6.53
N ALA A 159 11.36 11.44 6.71
CA ALA A 159 12.33 12.10 7.57
C ALA A 159 11.84 11.97 9.02
N CYS A 160 12.71 11.55 9.94
CA CYS A 160 12.36 11.28 11.34
C CYS A 160 13.36 11.95 12.28
N ASP A 161 12.84 12.69 13.26
CA ASP A 161 13.58 13.10 14.45
C ASP A 161 13.09 12.25 15.63
N ILE A 162 13.94 11.36 16.14
CA ILE A 162 13.58 10.37 17.15
C ILE A 162 14.60 10.42 18.29
N GLN A 163 14.15 10.90 19.45
CA GLN A 163 14.91 10.80 20.69
C GLN A 163 14.74 9.40 21.27
N GLY A 164 15.56 8.45 20.80
CA GLY A 164 15.63 7.07 21.29
C GLY A 164 16.23 6.90 22.71
N ALA A 165 16.15 7.93 23.56
CA ALA A 165 16.63 7.88 24.93
C ALA A 165 15.48 7.49 25.87
N GLU A 166 15.66 6.38 26.59
CA GLU A 166 14.69 5.89 27.57
C GLU A 166 15.15 6.20 29.00
N VAL A 167 14.23 6.65 29.84
CA VAL A 167 14.43 6.88 31.27
C VAL A 167 13.32 6.11 31.99
N LYS A 168 13.68 5.05 32.70
CA LYS A 168 12.70 4.09 33.25
C LYS A 168 11.64 4.78 34.13
N TYR A 169 10.38 4.60 33.76
CA TYR A 169 9.19 5.23 34.38
C TYR A 169 9.09 6.77 34.27
N LEU A 170 9.85 7.39 33.35
CA LEU A 170 9.85 8.84 33.12
C LEU A 170 9.81 9.23 31.64
N GLN A 171 10.41 8.42 30.76
CA GLN A 171 10.48 8.67 29.31
C GLN A 171 10.75 7.37 28.54
N HIS A 172 10.17 7.22 27.35
CA HIS A 172 10.59 6.23 26.34
C HIS A 172 11.02 6.89 25.02
N ALA A 173 11.43 6.08 24.05
CA ALA A 173 11.70 6.53 22.69
C ALA A 173 10.48 7.26 22.10
N HIS A 174 10.73 8.42 21.50
CA HIS A 174 9.70 9.38 21.08
C HIS A 174 10.18 10.30 19.95
N GLY A 175 9.27 11.09 19.38
CA GLY A 175 9.58 12.14 18.40
C GLY A 175 8.55 12.25 17.28
N ASP A 176 9.01 12.72 16.12
CA ASP A 176 8.16 13.00 14.95
C ASP A 176 8.79 12.49 13.64
N CYS A 177 8.01 11.78 12.83
CA CYS A 177 8.34 11.47 11.43
C CYS A 177 7.38 12.21 10.49
N ASN A 178 7.90 12.72 9.38
CA ASN A 178 7.10 13.33 8.32
C ASN A 178 7.66 13.01 6.92
N LEU A 179 6.78 12.91 5.93
CA LEU A 179 7.14 12.96 4.52
C LEU A 179 7.46 14.43 4.18
N ALA A 180 8.74 14.73 4.01
CA ALA A 180 9.23 16.10 3.96
C ALA A 180 8.57 16.92 2.82
N GLN A 181 8.27 18.20 3.10
CA GLN A 181 7.55 19.07 2.17
C GLN A 181 8.28 19.21 0.82
N GLY A 182 7.58 18.91 -0.27
CA GLY A 182 8.15 18.95 -1.63
C GLY A 182 8.79 17.64 -2.11
N GLN A 183 8.76 16.56 -1.31
CA GLN A 183 9.07 15.22 -1.80
C GLN A 183 7.99 14.68 -2.75
N ALA A 184 8.32 13.63 -3.50
CA ALA A 184 7.33 12.85 -4.22
C ALA A 184 6.37 12.14 -3.24
N PRO A 185 5.10 11.91 -3.61
CA PRO A 185 4.18 11.14 -2.78
C PRO A 185 4.70 9.71 -2.58
N PHE A 186 4.42 9.14 -1.40
CA PHE A 186 4.61 7.71 -1.18
C PHE A 186 3.51 6.94 -1.94
N TYR A 187 3.89 5.89 -2.67
CA TYR A 187 2.98 5.14 -3.54
C TYR A 187 2.66 3.76 -2.95
N VAL A 188 1.37 3.43 -2.88
CA VAL A 188 0.89 2.12 -2.41
C VAL A 188 0.19 1.40 -3.55
N ALA A 189 0.63 0.18 -3.88
CA ALA A 189 0.05 -0.59 -4.99
C ALA A 189 -1.42 -0.94 -4.71
N ALA A 190 -2.32 -0.64 -5.65
CA ALA A 190 -3.75 -0.91 -5.54
C ALA A 190 -4.11 -2.29 -6.10
N LEU A 191 -4.82 -3.10 -5.31
CA LEU A 191 -5.19 -4.48 -5.60
C LEU A 191 -6.70 -4.70 -5.33
N PRO A 192 -7.41 -5.53 -6.10
CA PRO A 192 -8.84 -5.80 -5.89
C PRO A 192 -9.11 -6.85 -4.79
N TRP A 193 -8.22 -6.98 -3.79
CA TRP A 193 -8.37 -7.89 -2.65
C TRP A 193 -7.66 -7.35 -1.40
N GLU A 194 -8.26 -7.53 -0.23
CA GLU A 194 -7.68 -7.16 1.07
C GLU A 194 -6.45 -8.01 1.40
N TRP A 195 -5.45 -7.41 2.04
CA TRP A 195 -4.27 -8.09 2.56
C TRP A 195 -4.61 -8.85 3.86
N LYS A 196 -4.55 -10.19 3.79
CA LYS A 196 -4.97 -11.07 4.90
C LYS A 196 -3.85 -11.48 5.87
N GLY A 197 -2.65 -10.94 5.66
CA GLY A 197 -1.44 -11.33 6.37
C GLY A 197 -0.85 -12.67 5.92
N TRP A 198 0.47 -12.76 6.01
CA TRP A 198 1.16 -14.02 6.26
C TRP A 198 1.77 -13.88 7.66
N TYR A 199 1.45 -14.83 8.54
CA TYR A 199 1.90 -14.91 9.94
C TYR A 199 3.12 -15.84 10.03
#